data_AF-A0A7Y6JTG7-F1
#
_entry.id   AF-A0A7Y6JTG7-F1
#
_cell.length_a   1.000
_cell.length_b   1.000
_cell.length_c   1.000
_cell.angle_alpha   90.00
_cell.angle_beta   90.00
_cell.angle_gamma   90.00
#
_symmetry.space_group_name_H-M   'P 1'
#
loop_
_entity.id
_entity.type
_entity.pdbx_description
1 polymer ?
#
loop_
_entity_poly.entity_id
_entity_poly.type
_entity_poly.pdbx_seq_one_letter_code
_entity_poly.pdbx_strand_id
1 'polypeptide(L)'
;MSFVIATFYHFVELFNYYDMKDEIKAACDDVELRGTILLAEEGINATISGGRSAIDKTFDFLRSDYRLKDLTWKESAAEYQPFSKMKVRLKREIVNLGVDNLDISLRGKYVDPEYWDDFISRPDVLVIDTRNEYEVKLGKFKNAINPNTQCFH
;
A
#
# COMPACT_ATOMS: atom_id res chain seq x y z
N MET A 1 -6.09 24.70 -4.68
CA MET A 1 -4.86 23.87 -4.70
C MET A 1 -5.30 22.43 -4.47
N SER A 2 -4.86 21.49 -5.30
CA SER A 2 -5.13 20.06 -5.10
C SER A 2 -3.98 19.41 -4.34
N PHE A 3 -4.32 18.51 -3.43
CA PHE A 3 -3.40 17.59 -2.78
C PHE A 3 -3.27 16.32 -3.61
N VAL A 4 -2.10 15.69 -3.55
CA VAL A 4 -1.84 14.37 -4.10
C VAL A 4 -1.93 13.36 -2.96
N ILE A 5 -2.67 12.28 -3.18
CA ILE A 5 -2.68 11.10 -2.31
C ILE A 5 -1.84 10.04 -3.01
N ALA A 6 -0.76 9.58 -2.38
CA ALA A 6 0.03 8.46 -2.88
C ALA A 6 -0.20 7.23 -1.99
N THR A 7 -0.47 6.09 -2.64
CA THR A 7 -0.58 4.78 -1.99
C THR A 7 0.47 3.85 -2.58
N PHE A 8 1.21 3.15 -1.72
CA PHE A 8 2.22 2.21 -2.16
C PHE A 8 2.45 1.10 -1.15
N TYR A 9 3.00 -0.01 -1.64
CA TYR A 9 3.61 -1.03 -0.81
C TYR A 9 4.81 -1.61 -1.56
N HIS A 10 5.78 -2.12 -0.81
CA HIS A 10 6.92 -2.83 -1.36
C HIS A 10 7.40 -3.87 -0.38
N PHE A 11 7.38 -5.13 -0.81
CA PHE A 11 7.91 -6.26 -0.06
C PHE A 11 9.40 -6.39 -0.35
N VAL A 12 10.22 -6.13 0.67
CA VAL A 12 11.68 -6.21 0.63
C VAL A 12 12.18 -6.34 2.07
N GLU A 13 13.26 -7.10 2.29
CA GLU A 13 13.83 -7.29 3.63
C GLU A 13 14.46 -5.99 4.16
N LEU A 14 13.89 -5.48 5.25
CA LEU A 14 14.33 -4.28 5.96
C LEU A 14 14.74 -4.63 7.38
N PHE A 15 15.84 -5.37 7.57
CA PHE A 15 16.30 -5.78 8.90
C PHE A 15 16.51 -4.63 9.90
N ASN A 16 16.82 -3.43 9.42
CA ASN A 16 16.98 -2.21 10.22
C ASN A 16 15.73 -1.30 10.23
N TYR A 17 14.54 -1.82 9.95
CA TYR A 17 13.31 -1.02 9.88
C TYR A 17 12.97 -0.26 11.18
N TYR A 18 13.44 -0.75 12.33
CA TYR A 18 13.35 -0.05 13.62
C TYR A 18 14.04 1.32 13.57
N ASP A 19 15.24 1.38 12.97
CA ASP A 19 16.05 2.59 12.87
C ASP A 19 15.51 3.54 11.79
N MET A 20 15.00 2.98 10.68
CA MET A 20 14.44 3.75 9.56
C MET A 20 13.23 4.59 9.96
N LYS A 21 12.49 4.21 11.02
CA LYS A 21 11.24 4.87 11.40
C LYS A 21 11.41 6.36 11.64
N ASP A 22 12.41 6.76 12.42
CA ASP A 22 12.56 8.15 12.85
C ASP A 22 13.12 9.01 11.71
N GLU A 23 14.00 8.44 10.87
CA GLU A 23 14.50 9.09 9.65
C GLU A 23 13.38 9.35 8.65
N ILE A 24 12.56 8.33 8.34
CA ILE A 24 11.39 8.47 7.46
C ILE A 24 10.40 9.48 8.03
N LYS A 25 10.15 9.45 9.35
CA LYS A 25 9.24 10.38 10.00
C LYS A 25 9.74 11.82 9.87
N ALA A 26 11.02 12.06 10.12
CA ALA A 26 11.63 13.38 10.00
C ALA A 26 11.59 13.89 8.57
N ALA A 27 11.94 13.06 7.58
CA ALA A 27 11.88 13.42 6.16
C ALA A 27 10.45 13.79 5.70
N CYS A 28 9.44 13.05 6.18
CA CYS A 28 8.03 13.35 5.90
C CYS A 28 7.56 14.64 6.58
N ASP A 29 7.99 14.90 7.82
CA ASP A 29 7.61 16.09 8.58
C ASP A 29 8.22 17.37 7.98
N ASP A 30 9.47 17.32 7.50
CA ASP A 30 10.17 18.45 6.87
C ASP A 30 9.42 19.00 5.64
N VAL A 31 8.66 18.14 4.97
CA VAL A 31 7.84 18.50 3.81
C VAL A 31 6.34 18.58 4.11
N GLU A 32 5.98 18.61 5.39
CA GLU A 32 4.59 18.70 5.90
C GLU A 32 3.65 17.61 5.36
N LEU A 33 4.20 16.43 5.04
CA LEU A 33 3.43 15.30 4.56
C LEU A 33 2.50 14.77 5.67
N ARG A 34 1.35 14.22 5.29
CA ARG A 34 0.43 13.58 6.25
C ARG A 34 0.04 12.20 5.77
N GLY A 35 -0.40 11.34 6.69
CA GLY A 35 -0.77 9.97 6.34
C GLY A 35 -0.14 8.95 7.27
N THR A 36 -0.09 7.71 6.80
CA THR A 36 0.46 6.58 7.56
C THR A 36 1.42 5.78 6.69
N ILE A 37 2.63 5.55 7.21
CA ILE A 37 3.58 4.56 6.73
C ILE A 37 3.67 3.45 7.77
N LEU A 38 3.55 2.22 7.33
CA LEU A 38 3.79 1.00 8.08
C LEU A 38 5.15 0.42 7.65
N LEU A 39 5.97 0.07 8.63
CA LEU A 39 7.26 -0.59 8.44
C LEU A 39 7.24 -1.91 9.18
N ALA A 40 7.69 -2.96 8.52
CA ALA A 40 7.99 -4.25 9.12
C ALA A 40 9.29 -4.78 8.50
N GLU A 41 9.81 -5.88 9.04
CA GLU A 41 10.97 -6.56 8.47
C GLU A 41 10.73 -6.96 7.01
N GLU A 42 9.49 -7.31 6.65
CA GLU A 42 9.10 -7.69 5.28
C GLU A 42 8.89 -6.52 4.30
N GLY A 43 8.97 -5.26 4.78
CA GLY A 43 8.96 -4.10 3.88
C GLY A 43 8.19 -2.88 4.39
N ILE A 44 7.55 -2.17 3.45
CA ILE A 44 6.87 -0.90 3.66
C ILE A 44 5.48 -0.86 3.00
N ASN A 45 4.48 -0.28 3.66
CA ASN A 45 3.15 0.00 3.11
C ASN A 45 2.67 1.38 3.58
N ALA A 46 2.11 2.18 2.68
CA ALA A 46 1.70 3.52 3.04
C ALA A 46 0.50 4.06 2.26
N THR A 47 -0.17 5.00 2.91
CA THR A 47 -1.02 5.99 2.26
C THR A 47 -0.68 7.36 2.84
N ILE A 48 -0.16 8.23 1.98
CA ILE A 48 0.34 9.57 2.32
C ILE A 48 -0.32 10.61 1.42
N SER A 49 -0.37 11.85 1.90
CA SER A 49 -0.90 12.97 1.13
C SER A 49 -0.17 14.27 1.42
N GLY A 50 -0.07 15.11 0.41
CA GLY A 50 0.62 16.39 0.47
C GLY A 50 0.62 17.12 -0.87
N GLY A 51 1.37 18.22 -0.95
CA GLY A 51 1.64 18.86 -2.24
C GLY A 51 2.51 17.96 -3.12
N ARG A 52 2.44 18.14 -4.45
CA ARG A 52 3.28 17.41 -5.43
C ARG A 52 4.74 17.34 -5.01
N SER A 53 5.35 18.48 -4.70
CA SER A 53 6.76 18.54 -4.29
C SER A 53 7.06 17.75 -3.01
N ALA A 54 6.12 17.68 -2.06
CA ALA A 54 6.30 16.89 -0.84
C ALA A 54 6.30 15.38 -1.13
N ILE A 55 5.41 14.94 -2.03
CA ILE A 55 5.35 13.56 -2.50
C ILE A 55 6.64 13.18 -3.22
N ASP A 56 7.06 13.99 -4.19
CA ASP A 56 8.26 13.71 -4.99
C ASP A 56 9.51 13.62 -4.09
N LYS A 57 9.71 14.60 -3.19
CA LYS A 57 10.82 14.59 -2.21
C LYS A 57 10.80 13.36 -1.30
N THR A 58 9.61 12.93 -0.88
CA THR A 58 9.47 11.74 -0.03
C THR A 58 9.88 10.48 -0.79
N PHE A 59 9.50 10.35 -2.06
CA PHE A 59 9.90 9.21 -2.87
C PHE A 59 11.38 9.24 -3.25
N ASP A 60 11.96 10.41 -3.50
CA ASP A 60 13.40 10.56 -3.70
C ASP A 60 14.18 10.14 -2.45
N PHE A 61 13.72 10.56 -1.26
CA PHE A 61 14.29 10.13 0.01
C PHE A 61 14.18 8.61 0.19
N LEU A 62 12.98 8.02 0.02
CA LEU A 62 12.78 6.59 0.17
C LEU A 62 13.65 5.79 -0.81
N ARG A 63 13.72 6.20 -2.08
CA ARG A 63 14.53 5.55 -3.13
C ARG A 63 16.03 5.75 -2.98
N SER A 64 16.48 6.62 -2.06
CA SER A 64 17.91 6.72 -1.71
C SER A 64 18.42 5.46 -1.01
N ASP A 65 17.53 4.69 -0.37
CA ASP A 65 17.81 3.33 0.07
C ASP A 65 17.73 2.39 -1.14
N TYR A 66 18.84 1.69 -1.43
CA TYR A 66 18.94 0.78 -2.58
C TYR A 66 17.87 -0.33 -2.58
N ARG A 67 17.35 -0.69 -1.40
CA ARG A 67 16.29 -1.70 -1.24
C ARG A 67 14.92 -1.19 -1.68
N LEU A 68 14.74 0.13 -1.70
CA LEU A 68 13.51 0.82 -2.07
C LEU A 68 13.62 1.52 -3.43
N LYS A 69 14.73 1.35 -4.17
CA LYS A 69 14.95 2.02 -5.46
C LYS A 69 13.82 1.78 -6.49
N ASP A 70 13.25 0.58 -6.46
CA ASP A 70 12.19 0.13 -7.38
C ASP A 70 10.78 0.37 -6.81
N LEU A 71 10.67 1.09 -5.68
CA LEU A 71 9.39 1.45 -5.08
C LEU A 71 8.55 2.23 -6.08
N THR A 72 7.35 1.74 -6.39
CA THR A 72 6.37 2.44 -7.21
C THR A 72 5.14 2.79 -6.38
N TRP A 73 4.38 3.79 -6.82
CA TRP A 73 3.19 4.24 -6.13
C TRP A 73 2.07 4.57 -7.11
N LYS A 74 0.85 4.55 -6.60
CA LYS A 74 -0.35 5.01 -7.30
C LYS A 74 -0.80 6.34 -6.70
N GLU A 75 -1.35 7.19 -7.56
CA GLU A 75 -1.77 8.53 -7.16
C GLU A 75 -3.25 8.77 -7.41
N SER A 76 -3.84 9.60 -6.55
CA SER A 76 -5.12 10.25 -6.79
C SER A 76 -5.06 11.70 -6.31
N ALA A 77 -6.01 12.53 -6.76
CA ALA A 77 -6.11 13.93 -6.38
C ALA A 77 -7.21 14.13 -5.34
N ALA A 78 -7.00 15.10 -4.44
CA ALA A 78 -8.00 15.53 -3.47
C ALA A 78 -8.02 17.06 -3.33
N GLU A 79 -9.20 17.63 -3.07
CA GLU A 79 -9.35 19.08 -2.84
C GLU A 79 -8.97 19.50 -1.41
N TYR A 80 -8.91 18.53 -0.50
CA TYR A 80 -8.54 18.73 0.91
C TYR A 80 -7.53 17.67 1.33
N GLN A 81 -6.86 17.92 2.45
CA GLN A 81 -5.89 17.01 3.03
C GLN A 81 -6.61 15.93 3.85
N PRO A 82 -6.68 14.66 3.42
CA PRO A 82 -7.51 13.63 4.05
C PRO A 82 -7.00 13.15 5.40
N PHE A 83 -5.70 13.35 5.67
CA PHE A 83 -5.07 12.92 6.91
C PHE A 83 -4.76 14.10 7.83
N SER A 84 -4.98 13.92 9.13
CA SER A 84 -4.76 14.97 10.13
C SER A 84 -3.29 15.16 10.51
N LYS A 85 -2.48 14.09 10.46
CA LYS A 85 -1.05 14.10 10.83
C LYS A 85 -0.27 12.99 10.15
N MET A 86 1.05 13.10 10.16
CA MET A 86 1.95 12.02 9.76
C MET A 86 2.12 10.97 10.86
N LYS A 87 2.13 9.70 10.47
CA LYS A 87 2.42 8.56 11.35
C LYS A 87 3.37 7.61 10.63
N VAL A 88 4.44 7.20 11.30
CA VAL A 88 5.27 6.06 10.90
C VAL A 88 5.18 5.03 12.02
N ARG A 89 4.75 3.81 11.68
CA ARG A 89 4.44 2.76 12.67
C ARG A 89 5.21 1.49 12.34
N LEU A 90 5.88 0.95 13.36
CA LEU A 90 6.43 -0.40 13.30
C LEU A 90 5.29 -1.40 13.48
N LYS A 91 5.32 -2.44 12.66
CA LYS A 91 4.39 -3.56 12.67
C LYS A 91 5.16 -4.86 12.57
N ARG A 92 4.46 -5.96 12.88
CA ARG A 92 4.95 -7.31 12.59
C ARG A 92 4.87 -7.58 11.09
N GLU A 93 3.77 -7.17 10.48
CA GLU A 93 3.48 -7.31 9.04
C GLU A 93 2.95 -5.97 8.51
N ILE A 94 3.35 -5.59 7.30
CA ILE A 94 2.83 -4.39 6.60
C ILE A 94 1.44 -4.64 6.02
N VAL A 95 1.09 -5.91 5.81
CA VAL A 95 -0.26 -6.41 5.54
C VAL A 95 -0.41 -7.67 6.35
N ASN A 96 -1.29 -7.63 7.33
CA ASN A 96 -1.51 -8.73 8.26
C ASN A 96 -2.17 -9.91 7.52
N LEU A 97 -1.38 -10.91 7.14
CA LEU A 97 -1.86 -12.12 6.46
C LEU A 97 -1.97 -13.31 7.41
N GLY A 98 -1.26 -13.27 8.55
CA GLY A 98 -1.38 -14.28 9.60
C GLY A 98 -0.76 -15.61 9.20
N VAL A 99 0.15 -15.58 8.23
CA VAL A 99 0.88 -16.73 7.71
C VAL A 99 2.35 -16.56 8.03
N ASP A 100 2.87 -17.43 8.90
CA ASP A 100 4.30 -17.45 9.22
C ASP A 100 5.12 -17.87 7.99
N ASN A 101 6.28 -17.23 7.81
CA ASN A 101 7.23 -17.51 6.72
C ASN A 101 6.63 -17.40 5.31
N LEU A 102 5.81 -16.36 5.08
CA LEU A 102 5.27 -16.08 3.75
C LEU A 102 6.40 -15.86 2.73
N ASP A 103 6.52 -16.79 1.77
CA ASP A 103 7.44 -16.63 0.66
C ASP A 103 6.85 -15.67 -0.39
N ILE A 104 7.25 -14.41 -0.30
CA ILE A 104 6.83 -13.34 -1.22
C ILE A 104 7.29 -13.55 -2.67
N SER A 105 8.16 -14.54 -2.95
CA SER A 105 8.54 -14.92 -4.32
C SER A 105 7.46 -15.74 -5.02
N LEU A 106 6.58 -16.41 -4.24
CA LEU A 106 5.45 -17.19 -4.75
C LEU A 106 4.29 -16.27 -5.14
N ARG A 107 4.41 -15.62 -6.29
CA ARG A 107 3.39 -14.71 -6.83
C ARG A 107 2.62 -15.37 -7.96
N GLY A 108 1.32 -15.11 -8.01
CA GLY A 108 0.47 -15.47 -9.15
C GLY A 108 0.82 -14.65 -10.39
N LYS A 109 0.18 -14.99 -11.51
CA LYS A 109 0.28 -14.18 -12.74
C LYS A 109 -0.56 -12.92 -12.59
N TYR A 110 0.06 -11.77 -12.83
CA TYR A 110 -0.67 -10.51 -12.94
C TYR A 110 -1.49 -10.49 -14.23
N VAL A 111 -2.68 -9.90 -14.14
CA VAL A 111 -3.55 -9.61 -15.30
C VAL A 111 -3.58 -8.10 -15.44
N ASP A 112 -3.24 -7.58 -16.61
CA ASP A 112 -3.26 -6.15 -16.84
C ASP A 112 -4.71 -5.62 -16.79
N PRO A 113 -4.92 -4.37 -16.31
CA PRO A 113 -6.27 -3.82 -16.16
C PRO A 113 -7.13 -3.88 -17.43
N GLU A 114 -6.51 -3.75 -18.60
CA GLU A 114 -7.19 -3.78 -19.90
C GLU A 114 -7.79 -5.16 -20.24
N TYR A 115 -7.25 -6.24 -19.69
CA TYR A 115 -7.75 -7.60 -19.88
C TYR A 115 -8.61 -8.11 -18.71
N TRP A 116 -8.72 -7.33 -17.63
CA TRP A 116 -9.35 -7.78 -16.40
C TRP A 116 -10.82 -8.16 -16.60
N ASP A 117 -11.61 -7.28 -17.23
CA ASP A 117 -13.04 -7.48 -17.42
C ASP A 117 -13.35 -8.72 -18.26
N ASP A 118 -12.60 -8.92 -19.35
CA ASP A 118 -12.70 -10.12 -20.18
C ASP A 118 -12.31 -11.37 -19.39
N PHE A 119 -11.23 -11.31 -18.61
CA PHE A 119 -10.73 -12.44 -17.83
C PHE A 119 -11.74 -12.90 -16.78
N ILE A 120 -12.33 -11.97 -16.00
CA ILE A 120 -13.29 -12.32 -14.94
C ILE A 120 -14.66 -12.73 -15.47
N SER A 121 -14.97 -12.45 -16.74
CA SER A 121 -16.24 -12.84 -17.36
C SER A 121 -16.30 -14.32 -17.77
N ARG A 122 -15.14 -15.00 -17.81
CA ARG A 122 -15.04 -16.38 -18.28
C ARG A 122 -15.73 -17.36 -17.32
N PRO A 123 -16.41 -18.40 -17.83
CA PRO A 123 -17.16 -19.34 -17.01
C PRO A 123 -16.27 -20.28 -16.17
N ASP A 124 -15.00 -20.43 -16.54
CA ASP A 124 -14.01 -21.25 -15.84
C ASP A 124 -13.20 -20.46 -14.80
N VAL A 125 -13.52 -19.18 -14.57
CA VAL A 125 -12.80 -18.31 -13.64
C VAL A 125 -13.61 -18.08 -12.37
N LEU A 126 -12.98 -18.40 -11.23
CA LEU A 126 -13.50 -18.05 -9.91
C LEU A 126 -12.92 -16.71 -9.48
N VAL A 127 -13.77 -15.71 -9.29
CA VAL A 127 -13.38 -14.38 -8.82
C VAL A 127 -13.62 -14.31 -7.31
N ILE A 128 -12.57 -14.10 -6.53
CA ILE A 128 -12.66 -13.98 -5.07
C ILE A 128 -12.30 -12.54 -4.68
N ASP A 129 -13.20 -11.85 -3.99
CA ASP A 129 -12.91 -10.55 -3.41
C ASP A 129 -12.18 -10.77 -2.09
N THR A 130 -10.90 -10.45 -2.05
CA THR A 130 -10.10 -10.71 -0.84
C THR A 130 -10.34 -9.67 0.25
N ARG A 131 -11.02 -8.55 -0.04
CA ARG A 131 -11.22 -7.45 0.92
C ARG A 131 -12.17 -7.82 2.07
N ASN A 132 -12.20 -6.98 3.11
CA ASN A 132 -13.09 -7.22 4.25
C ASN A 132 -14.58 -7.03 3.89
N GLU A 133 -15.46 -7.56 4.74
CA GLU A 133 -16.91 -7.54 4.52
C GLU A 133 -17.48 -6.11 4.33
N TYR A 134 -16.91 -5.11 4.99
CA TYR A 134 -17.35 -3.71 4.86
C TYR A 134 -17.06 -3.17 3.45
N GLU A 135 -15.86 -3.38 2.93
CA GLU A 135 -15.46 -2.96 1.58
C GLU A 135 -16.28 -3.68 0.49
N VAL A 136 -16.54 -4.96 0.68
CA VAL A 136 -17.38 -5.75 -0.24
C VAL A 136 -18.80 -5.21 -0.30
N LYS A 137 -19.37 -4.78 0.85
CA LYS A 137 -20.71 -4.18 0.92
C LYS A 137 -20.80 -2.83 0.20
N LEU A 138 -19.71 -2.06 0.14
CA LEU A 138 -19.67 -0.79 -0.59
C LEU A 138 -19.66 -0.98 -2.10
N GLY A 139 -19.14 -2.12 -2.58
CA GLY A 139 -19.16 -2.48 -3.99
C GLY A 139 -18.12 -3.54 -4.31
N LYS A 140 -18.45 -4.42 -5.26
CA LYS A 140 -17.57 -5.49 -5.75
C LYS A 140 -17.77 -5.72 -7.25
N PHE A 141 -16.80 -6.39 -7.88
CA PHE A 141 -16.95 -6.84 -9.26
C PHE A 141 -18.12 -7.81 -9.40
N LYS A 142 -18.75 -7.81 -10.58
CA LYS A 142 -19.84 -8.73 -10.92
C LYS A 142 -19.36 -10.18 -10.73
N ASN A 143 -20.18 -11.00 -10.07
CA ASN A 143 -19.89 -12.41 -9.74
C ASN A 143 -18.72 -12.66 -8.76
N ALA A 144 -18.07 -11.63 -8.21
CA ALA A 144 -17.04 -11.83 -7.19
C ALA A 144 -17.62 -12.47 -5.92
N ILE A 145 -16.99 -13.54 -5.44
CA ILE A 145 -17.35 -14.24 -4.21
C ILE A 145 -16.78 -13.49 -3.01
N ASN A 146 -17.62 -13.30 -2.00
CA ASN A 146 -17.18 -12.79 -0.71
C ASN A 146 -16.80 -13.98 0.20
N PRO A 147 -15.54 -14.12 0.62
CA PRO A 147 -15.13 -15.14 1.59
C PRO A 147 -15.63 -14.85 3.01
N ASN A 148 -16.28 -13.71 3.26
CA ASN A 148 -16.74 -13.23 4.56
C ASN A 148 -15.58 -12.95 5.54
N THR A 149 -14.46 -12.46 5.01
CA THR A 149 -13.31 -12.02 5.80
C THR A 149 -13.70 -10.80 6.64
N GLN A 150 -13.70 -10.93 7.96
CA GLN A 150 -13.96 -9.80 8.87
C GLN A 150 -12.73 -8.90 9.01
N CYS A 151 -11.56 -9.52 9.18
CA CYS A 151 -10.27 -8.87 9.25
C CYS A 151 -9.21 -9.73 8.54
N PHE A 152 -8.23 -9.06 7.96
CA PHE A 152 -6.95 -9.66 7.60
C PHE A 152 -6.13 -9.80 8.90
N HIS A 153 -5.88 -11.05 9.30
CA HIS A 153 -5.36 -11.44 10.62
C HIS A 153 -3.85 -11.48 10.69
#